data_AF-A0A7S3AV77-F1
#
_entry.id   AF-A0A7S3AV77-F1
#
_cell.length_a   1.000
_cell.length_b   1.000
_cell.length_c   1.000
_cell.angle_alpha   90.00
_cell.angle_beta   90.00
_cell.angle_gamma   90.00
#
_symmetry.space_group_name_H-M   'P 1'
#
loop_
_entity.id
_entity.type
_entity.pdbx_description
1 polymer ?
#
loop_
_entity_poly.entity_id
_entity_poly.type
_entity_poly.pdbx_seq_one_letter_code
_entity_poly.pdbx_strand_id
1 'polypeptide(L)'
;PPPPARPPPPSLPTPWHSCQPAVVVPLGTTVIYGSTYKDCSALTSLVLPDSVTSIGSYAFKNTQLTALTIGDSVTYIGSWAFSSTQLTALTLPDSVTSIESYAFQNTQLTALTIGDSVTYIGSWAFSSTQLTALT
;
A
#
# COMPACT_ATOMS: atom_id res chain seq x y z
N PRO A 1 45.25 -25.33 2.88
CA PRO A 1 44.01 -25.23 2.07
C PRO A 1 43.52 -23.79 2.10
N PRO A 2 43.09 -23.18 0.98
CA PRO A 2 42.48 -21.86 1.02
C PRO A 2 41.17 -21.92 1.83
N PRO A 3 40.80 -20.84 2.53
CA PRO A 3 39.53 -20.79 3.25
C PRO A 3 38.36 -20.95 2.26
N PRO A 4 37.24 -21.54 2.71
CA PRO A 4 36.05 -21.66 1.87
C PRO A 4 35.63 -20.29 1.35
N ALA A 5 35.30 -20.22 0.06
CA ALA A 5 34.85 -18.99 -0.58
C ALA A 5 33.66 -18.42 0.22
N ARG A 6 33.77 -17.15 0.60
CA ARG A 6 32.68 -16.44 1.26
C ARG A 6 31.47 -16.46 0.32
N PRO A 7 30.25 -16.79 0.78
CA PRO A 7 29.07 -16.67 -0.06
C PRO A 7 28.96 -15.24 -0.59
N PRO A 8 28.47 -15.05 -1.82
CA PRO A 8 28.30 -13.72 -2.39
C PRO A 8 27.45 -12.88 -1.43
N PRO A 9 27.79 -11.59 -1.23
CA PRO A 9 26.94 -10.71 -0.44
C PRO A 9 25.52 -10.74 -1.02
N PRO A 10 24.47 -10.68 -0.19
CA PRO A 10 23.10 -10.55 -0.68
C PRO A 10 23.06 -9.37 -1.66
N SER A 11 22.41 -9.56 -2.81
CA SER A 11 22.21 -8.50 -3.79
C SER A 11 21.69 -7.25 -3.09
N LEU A 12 22.31 -6.09 -3.37
CA LEU A 12 21.82 -4.81 -2.84
C LEU A 12 20.31 -4.72 -3.10
N PRO A 13 19.48 -4.42 -2.09
CA PRO A 13 18.06 -4.27 -2.29
C PRO A 13 17.84 -3.25 -3.41
N THR A 14 17.01 -3.63 -4.39
CA THR A 14 16.64 -2.72 -5.47
C THR A 14 16.09 -1.42 -4.88
N PRO A 15 16.36 -0.25 -5.48
CA PRO A 15 15.88 1.02 -4.96
C PRO A 15 14.36 0.97 -4.84
N TRP A 16 13.82 1.16 -3.63
CA TRP A 16 12.39 1.07 -3.41
C TRP A 16 11.61 2.06 -4.30
N HIS A 17 12.17 3.24 -4.61
CA HIS A 17 11.59 4.22 -5.54
C HIS A 17 11.50 3.78 -7.02
N SER A 18 11.95 2.58 -7.37
CA SER A 18 11.84 2.07 -8.74
C SER A 18 10.51 1.36 -8.95
N CYS A 19 9.90 1.53 -10.12
CA CYS A 19 8.72 0.77 -10.50
C CYS A 19 9.08 -0.69 -10.74
N GLN A 20 8.77 -1.55 -9.78
CA GLN A 20 9.09 -2.98 -9.77
C GLN A 20 7.84 -3.80 -9.42
N PRO A 21 7.78 -5.10 -9.78
CA PRO A 21 6.62 -5.94 -9.49
C PRO A 21 6.28 -6.10 -8.01
N ALA A 22 7.31 -6.19 -7.17
CA ALA A 22 7.16 -6.28 -5.73
C ALA A 22 8.00 -5.20 -5.06
N VAL A 23 7.37 -4.45 -4.16
CA VAL A 23 8.02 -3.43 -3.36
C VAL A 23 7.91 -3.80 -1.89
N VAL A 24 9.05 -3.85 -1.22
CA VAL A 24 9.15 -3.94 0.23
C VAL A 24 9.73 -2.62 0.71
N VAL A 25 8.93 -1.85 1.45
CA VAL A 25 9.38 -0.56 1.97
C VAL A 25 10.42 -0.79 3.07
N PRO A 26 11.58 -0.09 3.05
CA PRO A 26 12.62 -0.28 4.07
C PRO A 26 12.13 -0.01 5.50
N LEU A 27 12.68 -0.74 6.46
CA LEU A 27 12.47 -0.47 7.87
C LEU A 27 12.92 0.95 8.22
N GLY A 28 12.08 1.68 8.96
CA GLY A 28 12.35 3.07 9.35
C GLY A 28 11.77 4.10 8.39
N THR A 29 11.23 3.70 7.23
CA THR A 29 10.39 4.59 6.43
C THR A 29 9.08 4.84 7.18
N THR A 30 8.81 6.11 7.48
CA THR A 30 7.60 6.54 8.20
C THR A 30 6.53 7.10 7.28
N VAL A 31 6.93 7.68 6.15
CA VAL A 31 6.01 8.33 5.21
C VAL A 31 6.28 7.81 3.81
N ILE A 32 5.20 7.43 3.12
CA ILE A 32 5.21 7.22 1.68
C ILE A 32 4.71 8.51 1.06
N TYR A 33 5.57 9.20 0.32
CA TYR A 33 5.19 10.48 -0.25
C TYR A 33 4.15 10.34 -1.35
N GLY A 34 3.45 11.44 -1.60
CA GLY A 34 2.45 11.47 -2.66
C GLY A 34 3.08 11.17 -4.02
N SER A 35 2.35 10.44 -4.85
CA SER A 35 2.74 10.03 -6.20
C SER A 35 4.02 9.18 -6.34
N THR A 36 4.61 8.63 -5.27
CA THR A 36 5.90 7.88 -5.38
C THR A 36 5.86 6.73 -6.38
N TYR A 37 4.76 5.98 -6.47
CA TYR A 37 4.56 4.86 -7.41
C TYR A 37 3.37 5.08 -8.35
N LYS A 38 2.97 6.35 -8.53
CA LYS A 38 1.88 6.68 -9.44
C LYS A 38 2.22 6.19 -10.85
N ASP A 39 1.22 5.61 -11.52
CA ASP A 39 1.32 5.09 -12.89
C ASP A 39 2.33 3.94 -13.05
N CYS A 40 2.76 3.31 -11.95
CA CYS A 40 3.64 2.16 -11.98
C CYS A 40 2.87 0.88 -12.35
N SER A 41 2.80 0.59 -13.65
CA SER A 41 2.11 -0.59 -14.19
C SER A 41 2.79 -1.92 -13.85
N ALA A 42 4.05 -1.91 -13.43
CA ALA A 42 4.74 -3.13 -13.03
C ALA A 42 4.31 -3.61 -11.64
N LEU A 43 3.94 -2.70 -10.72
CA LEU A 43 3.71 -3.01 -9.31
C LEU A 43 2.45 -3.85 -9.10
N THR A 44 2.63 -5.06 -8.59
CA THR A 44 1.56 -6.02 -8.28
C THR A 44 1.48 -6.37 -6.79
N SER A 45 2.58 -6.26 -6.05
CA SER A 45 2.64 -6.57 -4.62
C SER A 45 3.35 -5.48 -3.82
N LEU A 46 2.77 -5.09 -2.68
CA LEU A 46 3.32 -4.08 -1.78
C LEU A 46 3.25 -4.55 -0.33
N VAL A 47 4.37 -4.46 0.37
CA VAL A 47 4.47 -4.70 1.81
C VAL A 47 4.92 -3.42 2.50
N LEU A 48 4.05 -2.87 3.35
CA LEU A 48 4.33 -1.72 4.20
C LEU A 48 4.70 -2.21 5.60
N PRO A 49 5.90 -1.91 6.11
CA PRO A 49 6.27 -2.28 7.47
C PRO A 49 5.55 -1.42 8.51
N ASP A 50 5.54 -1.88 9.76
CA ASP A 50 4.93 -1.20 10.91
C ASP A 50 5.55 0.17 11.21
N SER A 51 6.65 0.56 10.56
CA SER A 51 7.19 1.92 10.70
C SER A 51 6.41 2.96 9.91
N VAL A 52 5.67 2.55 8.87
CA VAL A 52 4.91 3.48 8.02
C VAL A 52 3.69 3.97 8.78
N THR A 53 3.55 5.28 8.89
CA THR A 53 2.41 5.95 9.56
C THR A 53 1.52 6.69 8.58
N SER A 54 2.03 7.13 7.43
CA SER A 54 1.29 7.93 6.47
C SER A 54 1.56 7.54 5.03
N ILE A 55 0.48 7.44 4.25
CA ILE A 55 0.49 7.19 2.80
C ILE A 55 -0.04 8.43 2.10
N GLY A 56 0.80 9.08 1.30
CA GLY A 56 0.48 10.32 0.63
C GLY A 56 -0.51 10.18 -0.52
N SER A 57 -1.10 11.31 -0.92
CA SER A 57 -2.06 11.35 -2.02
C SER A 57 -1.46 10.83 -3.32
N TYR A 58 -2.23 10.02 -4.06
CA TYR A 58 -1.82 9.39 -5.32
C TYR A 58 -0.62 8.41 -5.22
N ALA A 59 -0.15 8.05 -4.02
CA ALA A 59 1.09 7.27 -3.84
C ALA A 59 1.19 6.01 -4.72
N PHE A 60 0.08 5.29 -4.90
CA PHE A 60 -0.03 4.05 -5.69
C PHE A 60 -1.16 4.11 -6.71
N LYS A 61 -1.54 5.31 -7.16
CA LYS A 61 -2.61 5.48 -8.14
C LYS A 61 -2.21 4.85 -9.49
N ASN A 62 -3.16 4.19 -10.13
CA ASN A 62 -3.02 3.61 -11.47
C ASN A 62 -1.87 2.59 -11.53
N THR A 63 -1.91 1.63 -10.61
CA THR A 63 -0.94 0.52 -10.51
C THR A 63 -1.67 -0.81 -10.67
N GLN A 64 -0.93 -1.88 -10.97
CA GLN A 64 -1.51 -3.23 -11.10
C GLN A 64 -1.57 -3.97 -9.75
N LEU A 65 -1.62 -3.22 -8.64
CA LEU A 65 -1.51 -3.77 -7.29
C LEU A 65 -2.67 -4.72 -6.99
N THR A 66 -2.37 -5.99 -6.75
CA THR A 66 -3.34 -7.04 -6.40
C THR A 66 -3.17 -7.52 -4.96
N ALA A 67 -1.97 -7.37 -4.38
CA ALA A 67 -1.66 -7.74 -3.01
C ALA A 67 -1.08 -6.56 -2.23
N LEU A 68 -1.72 -6.22 -1.12
CA LEU A 68 -1.30 -5.17 -0.20
C LEU A 68 -1.28 -5.70 1.22
N THR A 69 -0.13 -5.58 1.88
CA THR A 69 0.00 -5.79 3.32
C THR A 69 0.33 -4.44 3.97
N ILE A 70 -0.53 -4.02 4.90
CA ILE A 70 -0.38 -2.77 5.65
C ILE A 70 0.09 -3.12 7.06
N GLY A 71 1.20 -2.50 7.49
CA GLY A 71 1.69 -2.63 8.86
C GLY A 71 0.82 -1.90 9.88
N ASP A 72 0.98 -2.25 11.14
CA ASP A 72 0.03 -1.92 12.21
C ASP A 72 0.02 -0.45 12.64
N SER A 73 0.89 0.41 12.09
CA SER A 73 1.00 1.83 12.51
C SER A 73 0.46 2.84 11.51
N VAL A 74 -0.11 2.41 10.37
CA VAL A 74 -0.63 3.35 9.37
C VAL A 74 -1.87 4.05 9.92
N THR A 75 -1.79 5.37 10.10
CA THR A 75 -2.92 6.18 10.59
C THR A 75 -3.65 6.93 9.47
N TYR A 76 -2.95 7.23 8.38
CA TYR A 76 -3.44 8.11 7.32
C TYR A 76 -3.27 7.53 5.92
N ILE A 77 -4.37 7.48 5.16
CA ILE A 77 -4.40 7.09 3.75
C ILE A 77 -4.89 8.27 2.91
N GLY A 78 -3.98 8.86 2.13
CA GLY A 78 -4.20 10.07 1.35
C GLY A 78 -5.16 9.93 0.17
N SER A 79 -5.58 11.07 -0.38
CA SER A 79 -6.60 11.10 -1.42
C SER A 79 -6.10 10.38 -2.69
N TRP A 80 -6.94 9.55 -3.30
CA TRP A 80 -6.58 8.69 -4.44
C TRP A 80 -5.35 7.77 -4.22
N ALA A 81 -4.91 7.52 -2.98
CA ALA A 81 -3.67 6.78 -2.70
C ALA A 81 -3.59 5.43 -3.42
N PHE A 82 -4.69 4.67 -3.47
CA PHE A 82 -4.81 3.36 -4.11
C PHE A 82 -5.91 3.35 -5.19
N SER A 83 -6.18 4.51 -5.79
CA SER A 83 -7.18 4.63 -6.86
C SER A 83 -6.71 3.93 -8.13
N SER A 84 -7.63 3.27 -8.85
CA SER A 84 -7.33 2.52 -10.07
C SER A 84 -6.28 1.43 -9.82
N THR A 85 -6.55 0.56 -8.86
CA THR A 85 -5.73 -0.62 -8.55
C THR A 85 -6.56 -1.90 -8.67
N GLN A 86 -5.88 -3.06 -8.68
CA GLN A 86 -6.51 -4.36 -8.89
C GLN A 86 -6.75 -5.13 -7.58
N LEU A 87 -6.76 -4.43 -6.44
CA LEU A 87 -6.96 -5.02 -5.12
C LEU A 87 -8.35 -5.68 -5.04
N THR A 88 -8.40 -6.92 -4.57
CA THR A 88 -9.65 -7.70 -4.42
C THR A 88 -10.08 -7.86 -2.97
N ALA A 89 -9.13 -7.88 -2.05
CA ALA A 89 -9.37 -7.92 -0.61
C ALA A 89 -8.42 -6.99 0.12
N LEU A 90 -8.88 -6.40 1.22
CA LEU A 90 -8.06 -5.53 2.05
C LEU A 90 -8.49 -5.62 3.51
N THR A 91 -7.51 -5.70 4.40
CA THR A 91 -7.69 -5.54 5.85
C THR A 91 -6.94 -4.28 6.25
N LEU A 92 -7.67 -3.29 6.77
CA LEU A 92 -7.09 -2.09 7.34
C LEU A 92 -6.84 -2.31 8.84
N PRO A 93 -5.64 -2.00 9.35
CA PRO A 93 -5.35 -2.15 10.78
C PRO A 93 -6.15 -1.15 11.62
N ASP A 94 -6.34 -1.47 12.90
CA ASP A 94 -7.07 -0.63 13.86
C ASP A 94 -6.43 0.75 14.08
N SER A 95 -5.20 0.95 13.65
CA SER A 95 -4.52 2.26 13.72
C SER A 95 -5.00 3.25 12.68
N VAL A 96 -5.66 2.82 11.60
CA VAL A 96 -6.14 3.73 10.55
C VAL A 96 -7.23 4.62 11.14
N THR A 97 -6.99 5.94 11.13
CA THR A 97 -7.97 6.92 11.60
C THR A 97 -8.64 7.67 10.45
N SER A 98 -7.95 7.81 9.32
CA SER A 98 -8.39 8.65 8.19
C SER A 98 -8.15 7.99 6.85
N ILE A 99 -9.24 7.81 6.09
CA ILE A 99 -9.25 7.36 4.70
C ILE A 99 -9.78 8.49 3.85
N GLU A 100 -8.93 9.10 3.03
CA GLU A 100 -9.30 10.29 2.29
C GLU A 100 -10.18 10.03 1.07
N SER A 101 -10.67 11.13 0.48
CA SER A 101 -11.53 11.08 -0.70
C SER A 101 -10.90 10.27 -1.84
N TYR A 102 -11.72 9.40 -2.45
CA TYR A 102 -11.33 8.53 -3.55
C TYR A 102 -10.15 7.57 -3.29
N ALA A 103 -9.73 7.37 -2.03
CA ALA A 103 -8.53 6.58 -1.68
C ALA A 103 -8.46 5.20 -2.36
N PHE A 104 -9.60 4.50 -2.47
CA PHE A 104 -9.74 3.18 -3.09
C PHE A 104 -10.74 3.18 -4.26
N GLN A 105 -10.89 4.33 -4.93
CA GLN A 105 -11.80 4.46 -6.08
C GLN A 105 -11.34 3.58 -7.25
N ASN A 106 -12.29 2.92 -7.94
CA ASN A 106 -12.04 2.05 -9.09
C ASN A 106 -11.08 0.92 -8.73
N THR A 107 -11.43 0.15 -7.70
CA THR A 107 -10.72 -1.07 -7.31
C THR A 107 -11.63 -2.27 -7.40
N GLN A 108 -11.05 -3.47 -7.40
CA GLN A 108 -11.81 -4.72 -7.52
C GLN A 108 -12.22 -5.29 -6.15
N LEU A 109 -12.24 -4.46 -5.11
CA LEU A 109 -12.48 -4.89 -3.74
C LEU A 109 -13.85 -5.56 -3.62
N THR A 110 -13.86 -6.83 -3.24
CA THR A 110 -15.06 -7.61 -2.90
C THR A 110 -15.15 -7.86 -1.39
N ALA A 111 -14.02 -7.79 -0.68
CA ALA A 111 -13.94 -7.89 0.76
C ALA A 111 -13.09 -6.74 1.33
N LEU A 112 -13.62 -6.05 2.34
CA LEU A 112 -12.91 -5.00 3.06
C LEU A 112 -13.25 -5.13 4.55
N THR A 113 -12.20 -5.26 5.35
CA THR A 113 -12.29 -5.15 6.81
C THR A 113 -11.71 -3.82 7.22
N ILE A 114 -12.51 -3.01 7.92
CA ILE A 114 -12.12 -1.67 8.40
C ILE A 114 -11.84 -1.77 9.90
N GLY A 115 -10.67 -1.27 10.32
CA GLY A 115 -10.31 -1.23 11.74
C GLY A 115 -11.20 -0.29 12.56
N ASP A 116 -11.29 -0.55 13.87
CA ASP A 116 -12.26 0.08 14.76
C ASP A 116 -12.05 1.59 14.98
N SER A 117 -10.83 2.10 14.72
CA SER A 117 -10.48 3.51 14.99
C SER A 117 -10.75 4.46 13.81
N VAL A 118 -11.34 3.99 12.70
CA VAL A 118 -11.62 4.87 11.56
C VAL A 118 -12.67 5.92 11.95
N THR A 119 -12.25 7.18 11.99
CA THR A 119 -13.12 8.33 12.33
C THR A 119 -13.51 9.15 11.11
N TYR A 120 -12.79 9.00 10.00
CA TYR A 120 -13.03 9.75 8.77
C TYR A 120 -12.92 8.86 7.53
N ILE A 121 -13.98 8.84 6.74
CA ILE A 121 -14.02 8.25 5.39
C ILE A 121 -14.45 9.35 4.44
N GLY A 122 -13.53 9.75 3.56
CA GLY A 122 -13.73 10.80 2.59
C GLY A 122 -14.74 10.42 1.51
N SER A 123 -15.25 11.45 0.84
CA SER A 123 -16.21 11.30 -0.25
C SER A 123 -15.69 10.33 -1.30
N TRP A 124 -16.54 9.37 -1.68
CA TRP A 124 -16.26 8.41 -2.74
C TRP A 124 -15.02 7.54 -2.52
N ALA A 125 -14.54 7.40 -1.26
CA ALA A 125 -13.34 6.61 -0.92
C ALA A 125 -13.37 5.20 -1.53
N PHE A 126 -14.53 4.54 -1.54
CA PHE A 126 -14.75 3.20 -2.09
C PHE A 126 -15.70 3.21 -3.31
N SER A 127 -15.73 4.30 -4.08
CA SER A 127 -16.56 4.40 -5.28
C SER A 127 -16.05 3.47 -6.39
N SER A 128 -16.97 2.91 -7.19
CA SER A 128 -16.66 1.93 -8.23
C SER A 128 -15.87 0.72 -7.72
N THR A 129 -16.26 0.21 -6.54
CA THR A 129 -15.78 -1.07 -6.00
C THR A 129 -16.86 -2.15 -6.14
N GLN A 130 -16.51 -3.40 -5.82
CA GLN A 130 -17.45 -4.54 -5.83
C GLN A 130 -17.87 -4.96 -4.41
N LEU A 131 -17.73 -4.05 -3.44
CA LEU A 131 -18.08 -4.31 -2.05
C LEU A 131 -19.60 -4.49 -1.92
N THR A 132 -20.00 -5.63 -1.37
CA THR A 132 -21.40 -5.95 -1.07
C THR A 132 -21.74 -5.72 0.39
N ALA A 133 -20.73 -5.77 1.26
CA ALA A 133 -20.82 -5.49 2.69
C ALA A 133 -19.47 -4.95 3.18
N LEU A 134 -19.51 -4.19 4.27
CA LEU A 134 -18.35 -3.83 5.08
C LEU A 134 -18.39 -4.72 6.34
N THR A 135 -17.24 -5.28 6.69
CA THR A 135 -17.07 -6.07 7.93
C THR A 135 -16.17 -5.35 8.90
#